data_AF-A0A7Y3A3K7-F1
#
_entry.id   AF-A0A7Y3A3K7-F1
#
_cell.length_a   1.000
_cell.length_b   1.000
_cell.length_c   1.000
_cell.angle_alpha   90.00
_cell.angle_beta   90.00
_cell.angle_gamma   90.00
#
_symmetry.space_group_name_H-M   'P 1'
#
loop_
_entity.id
_entity.type
_entity.pdbx_description
1 polymer ?
#
loop_
_entity_poly.entity_id
_entity_poly.type
_entity_poly.pdbx_seq_one_letter_code
_entity_poly.pdbx_strand_id
1 'polypeptide(L)'
;MSGPELHKLIDKTTAEVLILDYFGGLFNRTLSHNHVRRLWAKILIRELGLKCSIDVFARKRVDAVLFLNNKLGVSECKIPYDTLKDEVLNRLLASGILAPGQSEVFLRYFEPADLKSQLSAQEVNTGILSALENAKAIGLKLIILSDCYASESLVKSFLKHHGIYHLIDGIYVSGSDSKQEDKGEIVAHVLSDLKLTPDQAVYIRSGNNGKLPKKESNNFDDLKLFLTDETSEYELETAGNDKADFNKVIDKTFRACQEKEAPPFSEYIIFFQVFIERLYICARRFNIKTLFFISREGVYLKRLFDYYQDRCLLSPDDRIQTHYIRMSR
;
A
#
# COMPACT_ATOMS: atom_id res chain seq x y z
N MET A 1 -5.66 10.25 19.24
CA MET A 1 -7.02 10.72 18.86
C MET A 1 -7.82 9.66 18.10
N SER A 2 -8.98 9.30 18.64
CA SER A 2 -10.00 8.39 18.08
C SER A 2 -11.07 9.15 17.27
N GLY A 3 -11.90 8.45 16.49
CA GLY A 3 -13.00 9.06 15.71
C GLY A 3 -13.93 9.99 16.51
N PRO A 4 -14.40 9.60 17.71
CA PRO A 4 -15.21 10.47 18.57
C PRO A 4 -14.50 11.75 19.04
N GLU A 5 -13.19 11.71 19.22
CA GLU A 5 -12.41 12.88 19.59
C GLU A 5 -12.21 13.82 18.40
N LEU A 6 -12.05 13.27 17.19
CA LEU A 6 -12.02 14.04 15.96
C LEU A 6 -13.36 14.76 15.71
N HIS A 7 -14.50 14.10 15.95
CA HIS A 7 -15.82 14.75 15.91
C HIS A 7 -15.90 15.95 16.86
N LYS A 8 -15.50 15.77 18.12
CA LYS A 8 -15.49 16.87 19.11
C LYS A 8 -14.57 18.02 18.70
N LEU A 9 -13.47 17.72 18.03
CA LEU A 9 -12.56 18.73 17.50
C LEU A 9 -13.21 19.53 16.38
N ILE A 10 -13.83 18.83 15.42
CA ILE A 10 -14.52 19.43 14.28
C ILE A 10 -15.68 20.31 14.75
N ASP A 11 -16.48 19.86 15.72
CA ASP A 11 -17.61 20.63 16.24
C ASP A 11 -17.20 21.92 16.98
N LYS A 12 -15.95 22.00 17.45
CA LYS A 12 -15.42 23.13 18.23
C LYS A 12 -14.47 24.03 17.43
N THR A 13 -14.08 23.61 16.24
CA THR A 13 -13.09 24.36 15.46
C THR A 13 -13.75 25.53 14.74
N THR A 14 -13.03 26.63 14.64
CA THR A 14 -13.36 27.79 13.80
C THR A 14 -12.54 27.80 12.52
N ALA A 15 -11.76 26.74 12.28
CA ALA A 15 -10.89 26.63 11.10
C ALA A 15 -11.70 26.41 9.83
N GLU A 16 -11.18 26.91 8.72
CA GLU A 16 -11.74 26.73 7.39
C GLU A 16 -11.22 25.44 6.74
N VAL A 17 -10.02 25.01 7.13
CA VAL A 17 -9.31 23.90 6.51
C VAL A 17 -8.82 22.89 7.53
N LEU A 18 -9.03 21.61 7.22
CA LEU A 18 -8.45 20.48 7.91
C LEU A 18 -7.36 19.85 7.03
N ILE A 19 -6.13 19.93 7.50
CA ILE A 19 -4.97 19.28 6.88
C ILE A 19 -4.77 17.93 7.58
N LEU A 20 -4.70 16.86 6.79
CA LEU A 20 -4.67 15.48 7.26
C LEU A 20 -3.40 14.80 6.75
N ASP A 21 -2.59 14.26 7.67
CA ASP A 21 -1.52 13.34 7.29
C ASP A 21 -2.12 12.04 6.74
N TYR A 22 -1.78 11.67 5.50
CA TYR A 22 -2.27 10.44 4.87
C TYR A 22 -1.97 9.20 5.71
N PHE A 23 -0.71 9.03 6.12
CA PHE A 23 -0.29 7.87 6.88
C PHE A 23 -0.44 8.07 8.38
N GLY A 24 -0.57 9.32 8.82
CA GLY A 24 -0.65 9.75 10.20
C GLY A 24 -2.06 9.72 10.79
N GLY A 25 -2.82 8.65 10.58
CA GLY A 25 -4.05 8.41 11.33
C GLY A 25 -5.35 8.25 10.53
N LEU A 26 -5.38 8.52 9.22
CA LEU A 26 -6.57 8.24 8.41
C LEU A 26 -6.89 6.75 8.28
N PHE A 27 -5.85 5.93 8.27
CA PHE A 27 -5.94 4.50 8.07
C PHE A 27 -5.28 3.77 9.24
N ASN A 28 -5.91 2.70 9.68
CA ASN A 28 -5.29 1.80 10.63
C ASN A 28 -4.32 0.90 9.85
N ARG A 29 -3.03 0.98 10.21
CA ARG A 29 -2.03 0.05 9.67
C ARG A 29 -2.14 -1.30 10.39
N THR A 30 -2.17 -2.38 9.61
CA THR A 30 -2.20 -3.75 10.13
C THR A 30 -0.84 -4.45 10.03
N LEU A 31 0.09 -3.88 9.24
CA LEU A 31 1.44 -4.41 9.02
C LEU A 31 2.47 -3.29 9.07
N SER A 32 3.69 -3.65 9.50
CA SER A 32 4.83 -2.73 9.48
C SER A 32 5.29 -2.42 8.04
N HIS A 33 5.98 -1.30 7.86
CA HIS A 33 6.59 -0.88 6.59
C HIS A 33 7.51 -1.95 6.01
N ASN A 34 8.25 -2.66 6.86
CA ASN A 34 9.09 -3.78 6.44
C ASN A 34 8.26 -4.95 5.87
N HIS A 35 7.13 -5.28 6.48
CA HIS A 35 6.22 -6.29 5.95
C HIS A 35 5.59 -5.87 4.62
N VAL A 36 5.17 -4.60 4.50
CA VAL A 36 4.66 -4.05 3.22
C VAL A 36 5.71 -4.17 2.12
N ARG A 37 6.97 -3.86 2.41
CA ARG A 37 8.08 -4.01 1.46
C ARG A 37 8.29 -5.47 1.02
N ARG A 38 8.10 -6.45 1.92
CA ARG A 38 8.14 -7.88 1.58
C ARG A 38 6.96 -8.28 0.70
N LEU A 39 5.76 -7.73 0.94
CA LEU A 39 4.59 -7.94 0.08
C LEU A 39 4.80 -7.36 -1.32
N TRP A 40 5.35 -6.15 -1.42
CA TRP A 40 5.76 -5.53 -2.69
C TRP A 40 6.72 -6.45 -3.47
N ALA A 41 7.75 -6.98 -2.81
CA ALA A 41 8.70 -7.89 -3.42
C ALA A 41 8.03 -9.20 -3.87
N LYS A 42 7.17 -9.80 -3.03
CA LYS A 42 6.40 -11.01 -3.38
C LYS A 42 5.54 -10.80 -4.63
N ILE A 43 4.87 -9.66 -4.73
CA ILE A 43 4.04 -9.30 -5.87
C ILE A 43 4.89 -9.24 -7.14
N LEU A 44 6.00 -8.50 -7.13
CA LEU A 44 6.86 -8.36 -8.32
C LEU A 44 7.51 -9.67 -8.73
N ILE A 45 8.01 -10.48 -7.78
CA ILE A 45 8.56 -11.81 -8.07
C ILE A 45 7.53 -12.66 -8.81
N ARG A 46 6.27 -12.66 -8.34
CA ARG A 46 5.18 -13.41 -8.96
C ARG A 46 4.88 -12.90 -10.37
N GLU A 47 4.66 -11.59 -10.53
CA GLU A 47 4.25 -11.01 -11.81
C GLU A 47 5.35 -11.06 -12.88
N LEU A 48 6.61 -10.99 -12.47
CA LEU A 48 7.76 -11.10 -13.38
C LEU A 48 8.26 -12.56 -13.55
N GLY A 49 7.65 -13.52 -12.85
CA GLY A 49 8.01 -14.94 -12.93
C GLY A 49 9.41 -15.28 -12.42
N LEU A 50 9.95 -14.48 -11.49
CA LEU A 50 11.35 -14.55 -11.07
C LEU A 50 11.63 -15.80 -10.22
N LYS A 51 12.91 -16.15 -10.12
CA LYS A 51 13.44 -17.21 -9.25
C LYS A 51 14.36 -16.61 -8.20
N CYS A 52 13.79 -15.90 -7.22
CA CYS A 52 14.54 -15.40 -6.08
C CYS A 52 13.67 -15.44 -4.81
N SER A 53 14.29 -15.36 -3.65
CA SER A 53 13.54 -15.22 -2.40
C SER A 53 12.99 -13.79 -2.25
N ILE A 54 11.91 -13.67 -1.47
CA ILE A 54 11.29 -12.38 -1.14
C ILE A 54 12.31 -11.46 -0.47
N ASP A 55 13.07 -11.98 0.49
CA ASP A 55 14.00 -11.16 1.27
C ASP A 55 15.17 -10.66 0.43
N VAL A 56 15.69 -11.48 -0.49
CA VAL A 56 16.75 -11.07 -1.43
C VAL A 56 16.27 -9.92 -2.33
N PHE A 57 15.04 -10.00 -2.84
CA PHE A 57 14.48 -8.96 -3.70
C PHE A 57 14.15 -7.70 -2.91
N ALA A 58 13.47 -7.83 -1.77
CA ALA A 58 13.14 -6.70 -0.89
C ALA A 58 14.40 -5.96 -0.42
N ARG A 59 15.49 -6.69 -0.16
CA ARG A 59 16.78 -6.12 0.22
C ARG A 59 17.35 -5.18 -0.83
N LYS A 60 17.14 -5.45 -2.13
CA LYS A 60 17.59 -4.54 -3.20
C LYS A 60 16.97 -3.15 -3.09
N ARG A 61 15.70 -3.07 -2.67
CA ARG A 61 15.04 -1.79 -2.39
C ARG A 61 15.59 -1.11 -1.14
N VAL A 62 15.84 -1.86 -0.08
CA VAL A 62 16.47 -1.31 1.14
C VAL A 62 17.85 -0.73 0.82
N ASP A 63 18.68 -1.48 0.09
CA ASP A 63 20.02 -1.02 -0.26
C ASP A 63 19.99 0.19 -1.21
N ALA A 64 18.99 0.27 -2.10
CA ALA A 64 18.75 1.44 -2.95
C ALA A 64 18.42 2.68 -2.12
N VAL A 65 17.50 2.55 -1.16
CA VAL A 65 17.13 3.64 -0.24
C VAL A 65 18.35 4.11 0.56
N LEU A 66 19.12 3.19 1.15
CA LEU A 66 20.31 3.53 1.93
C LEU A 66 21.35 4.27 1.08
N PHE A 67 21.58 3.82 -0.15
CA PHE A 67 22.48 4.48 -1.07
C PHE A 67 22.00 5.87 -1.47
N LEU A 68 20.72 6.02 -1.83
CA LEU A 68 20.16 7.30 -2.25
C LEU A 68 20.08 8.30 -1.08
N ASN A 69 19.75 7.85 0.13
CA ASN A 69 19.80 8.68 1.33
C ASN A 69 21.20 9.28 1.51
N ASN A 70 22.25 8.46 1.40
CA ASN A 70 23.63 8.92 1.54
C ASN A 70 24.08 9.81 0.36
N LYS A 71 23.67 9.48 -0.86
CA LYS A 71 24.05 10.20 -2.08
C LYS A 71 23.40 11.58 -2.18
N LEU A 72 22.14 11.67 -1.77
CA LEU A 72 21.34 12.89 -1.87
C LEU A 72 21.33 13.71 -0.58
N GLY A 73 21.76 13.12 0.55
CA GLY A 73 21.72 13.78 1.86
C GLY A 73 20.29 13.97 2.39
N VAL A 74 19.35 13.12 1.99
CA VAL A 74 17.92 13.22 2.36
C VAL A 74 17.42 11.96 3.06
N SER A 75 16.26 12.04 3.70
CA SER A 75 15.58 10.87 4.29
C SER A 75 14.83 10.04 3.23
N GLU A 76 14.45 8.80 3.56
CA GLU A 76 13.78 7.86 2.63
C GLU A 76 12.55 8.47 1.95
N CYS A 77 11.74 9.20 2.71
CA CYS A 77 10.52 9.85 2.23
C CYS A 77 10.77 10.97 1.20
N LYS A 78 11.98 11.52 1.15
CA LYS A 78 12.37 12.62 0.27
C LYS A 78 13.12 12.15 -0.97
N ILE A 79 13.35 10.85 -1.11
CA ILE A 79 13.92 10.31 -2.34
C ILE A 79 12.87 10.46 -3.45
N PRO A 80 13.19 11.12 -4.58
CA PRO A 80 12.27 11.18 -5.72
C PRO A 80 11.90 9.78 -6.21
N TYR A 81 10.61 9.55 -6.44
CA TYR A 81 10.09 8.20 -6.67
C TYR A 81 10.71 7.53 -7.91
N ASP A 82 10.91 8.27 -8.99
CA ASP A 82 11.53 7.74 -10.21
C ASP A 82 13.03 7.44 -10.02
N THR A 83 13.74 8.26 -9.24
CA THR A 83 15.13 7.98 -8.86
C THR A 83 15.22 6.67 -8.06
N LEU A 84 14.27 6.41 -7.16
CA LEU A 84 14.19 5.15 -6.43
C LEU A 84 13.92 3.97 -7.38
N LYS A 85 12.95 4.09 -8.29
CA LYS A 85 12.62 3.05 -9.28
C LYS A 85 13.85 2.66 -10.09
N ASP A 86 14.57 3.65 -10.61
CA ASP A 86 15.76 3.46 -11.44
C ASP A 86 16.89 2.78 -10.66
N GLU A 87 17.16 3.22 -9.43
CA GLU A 87 18.21 2.64 -8.60
C GLU A 87 17.90 1.17 -8.26
N VAL A 88 16.64 0.84 -7.95
CA VAL A 88 16.22 -0.54 -7.70
C VAL A 88 16.37 -1.38 -8.96
N LEU A 89 15.94 -0.87 -10.12
CA LEU A 89 16.09 -1.54 -11.41
C LEU A 89 17.57 -1.86 -11.68
N ASN A 90 18.46 -0.87 -11.54
CA ASN A 90 19.89 -1.03 -11.77
C ASN A 90 20.49 -2.13 -10.89
N ARG A 91 20.10 -2.19 -9.61
CA ARG A 91 20.56 -3.25 -8.68
C ARG A 91 20.04 -4.63 -9.05
N LEU A 92 18.81 -4.72 -9.53
CA LEU A 92 18.21 -5.99 -9.97
C LEU A 92 18.88 -6.52 -11.25
N LEU A 93 19.18 -5.62 -12.20
CA LEU A 93 19.93 -5.95 -13.41
C LEU A 93 21.37 -6.37 -13.09
N ALA A 94 22.08 -5.58 -12.29
CA ALA A 94 23.47 -5.85 -11.92
C ALA A 94 23.63 -7.16 -11.12
N SER A 95 22.60 -7.57 -10.37
CA SER A 95 22.61 -8.84 -9.64
C SER A 95 22.11 -10.04 -10.46
N GLY A 96 21.69 -9.84 -11.71
CA GLY A 96 21.16 -10.89 -12.56
C GLY A 96 19.80 -11.44 -12.12
N ILE A 97 19.14 -10.79 -11.16
CA ILE A 97 17.79 -11.19 -10.70
C ILE A 97 16.76 -10.87 -11.79
N LEU A 98 16.93 -9.72 -12.46
CA LEU A 98 16.08 -9.28 -13.56
C LEU A 98 16.88 -9.34 -14.86
N ALA A 99 16.28 -9.87 -15.93
CA ALA A 99 16.90 -9.85 -17.25
C ALA A 99 16.74 -8.45 -17.90
N PRO A 100 17.70 -7.98 -18.73
CA PRO A 100 17.61 -6.67 -19.40
C PRO A 100 16.31 -6.44 -20.18
N GLY A 101 15.75 -7.49 -20.79
CA GLY A 101 14.47 -7.41 -21.52
C GLY A 101 13.22 -7.26 -20.64
N GLN A 102 13.36 -7.28 -19.31
CA GLN A 102 12.24 -7.14 -18.37
C GLN A 102 12.15 -5.76 -17.73
N SER A 103 13.07 -4.83 -18.05
CA SER A 103 13.13 -3.49 -17.45
C SER A 103 11.83 -2.70 -17.61
N GLU A 104 11.27 -2.65 -18.83
CA GLU A 104 10.03 -1.93 -19.12
C GLU A 104 8.85 -2.49 -18.31
N VAL A 105 8.73 -3.81 -18.27
CA VAL A 105 7.66 -4.49 -17.51
C VAL A 105 7.84 -4.27 -16.01
N PHE A 106 9.07 -4.30 -15.51
CA PHE A 106 9.37 -3.99 -14.10
C PHE A 106 8.94 -2.57 -13.74
N LEU A 107 9.32 -1.57 -14.54
CA LEU A 107 8.95 -0.17 -14.30
C LEU A 107 7.43 0.03 -14.33
N ARG A 108 6.75 -0.62 -15.28
CA ARG A 108 5.28 -0.61 -15.36
C ARG A 108 4.61 -1.22 -14.12
N TYR A 109 5.21 -2.24 -13.51
CA TYR A 109 4.65 -2.92 -12.34
C TYR A 109 5.07 -2.33 -11.00
N PHE A 110 6.09 -1.48 -10.96
CA PHE A 110 6.64 -0.97 -9.72
C PHE A 110 5.58 -0.25 -8.86
N GLU A 111 4.88 0.71 -9.46
CA GLU A 111 3.86 1.52 -8.78
C GLU A 111 2.57 0.73 -8.49
N PRO A 112 2.01 -0.08 -9.41
CA PRO A 112 0.91 -0.98 -9.09
C PRO A 112 1.22 -1.98 -7.96
N ALA A 113 2.46 -2.46 -7.87
CA ALA A 113 2.87 -3.33 -6.78
C ALA A 113 2.95 -2.57 -5.45
N ASP A 114 3.45 -1.33 -5.46
CA ASP A 114 3.43 -0.46 -4.28
C ASP A 114 1.99 -0.22 -3.83
N LEU A 115 1.11 0.19 -4.74
CA LEU A 115 -0.31 0.40 -4.49
C LEU A 115 -0.94 -0.81 -3.80
N LYS A 116 -0.80 -1.99 -4.43
CA LYS A 116 -1.40 -3.22 -3.94
C LYS A 116 -0.86 -3.68 -2.59
N SER A 117 0.46 -3.55 -2.38
CA SER A 117 1.09 -3.92 -1.10
C SER A 117 0.64 -3.01 0.04
N GLN A 118 0.54 -1.70 -0.20
CA GLN A 118 0.09 -0.72 0.79
C GLN A 118 -1.38 -0.91 1.16
N LEU A 119 -2.25 -1.10 0.16
CA LEU A 119 -3.67 -1.34 0.39
C LEU A 119 -3.94 -2.63 1.18
N SER A 120 -3.09 -3.64 1.03
CA SER A 120 -3.23 -4.89 1.81
C SER A 120 -2.84 -4.76 3.29
N ALA A 121 -2.25 -3.62 3.68
CA ALA A 121 -1.77 -3.34 5.03
C ALA A 121 -2.56 -2.21 5.72
N GLN A 122 -3.64 -1.73 5.09
CA GLN A 122 -4.40 -0.58 5.55
C GLN A 122 -5.89 -0.90 5.61
N GLU A 123 -6.53 -0.48 6.69
CA GLU A 123 -7.98 -0.50 6.84
C GLU A 123 -8.50 0.91 7.11
N VAL A 124 -9.66 1.22 6.54
CA VAL A 124 -10.33 2.51 6.77
C VAL A 124 -10.81 2.57 8.21
N ASN A 125 -10.44 3.64 8.91
CA ASN A 125 -11.02 3.91 10.22
C ASN A 125 -12.42 4.52 10.04
N THR A 126 -13.46 3.71 10.24
CA THR A 126 -14.86 4.13 10.04
C THR A 126 -15.27 5.31 10.93
N GLY A 127 -14.71 5.40 12.15
CA GLY A 127 -14.95 6.52 13.04
C GLY A 127 -14.36 7.83 12.51
N ILE A 128 -13.20 7.76 11.85
CA ILE A 128 -12.56 8.91 11.22
C ILE A 128 -13.29 9.30 9.93
N LEU A 129 -13.72 8.32 9.11
CA LEU A 129 -14.52 8.60 7.91
C LEU A 129 -15.79 9.38 8.25
N SER A 130 -16.55 8.93 9.25
CA SER A 130 -17.74 9.64 9.71
C SER A 130 -17.44 11.07 10.17
N ALA A 131 -16.28 11.30 10.79
CA ALA A 131 -15.86 12.63 11.20
C ALA A 131 -15.51 13.52 9.99
N LEU A 132 -14.84 12.97 8.98
CA LEU A 132 -14.55 13.71 7.74
C LEU A 132 -15.80 14.05 6.95
N GLU A 133 -16.79 13.15 6.89
CA GLU A 133 -18.09 13.43 6.28
C GLU A 133 -18.81 14.58 7.00
N ASN A 134 -18.78 14.59 8.34
CA ASN A 134 -19.32 15.69 9.14
C ASN A 134 -18.58 17.01 8.86
N ALA A 135 -17.24 16.99 8.86
CA ALA A 135 -16.42 18.17 8.53
C ALA A 135 -16.80 18.75 7.16
N LYS A 136 -17.01 17.88 6.16
CA LYS A 136 -17.42 18.31 4.82
C LYS A 136 -18.83 18.91 4.83
N ALA A 137 -19.76 18.33 5.58
CA ALA A 137 -21.13 18.81 5.69
C ALA A 137 -21.23 20.21 6.33
N ILE A 138 -20.34 20.53 7.28
CA ILE A 138 -20.27 21.86 7.89
C ILE A 138 -19.40 22.87 7.10
N GLY A 139 -18.88 22.46 5.94
CA GLY A 139 -18.20 23.34 4.98
C GLY A 139 -16.68 23.43 5.12
N LEU A 140 -16.03 22.58 5.92
CA LEU A 140 -14.57 22.54 5.98
C LEU A 140 -13.98 21.99 4.68
N LYS A 141 -12.87 22.57 4.26
CA LYS A 141 -12.03 21.98 3.21
C LYS A 141 -11.13 20.91 3.81
N LEU A 142 -11.03 19.77 3.13
CA LEU A 142 -10.20 18.64 3.54
C LEU A 142 -8.99 18.53 2.62
N ILE A 143 -7.79 18.70 3.17
CA ILE A 143 -6.54 18.64 2.44
C ILE A 143 -5.73 17.45 2.93
N ILE A 144 -5.27 16.61 2.02
CA ILE A 144 -4.31 15.55 2.32
C ILE A 144 -2.90 16.12 2.19
N LEU A 145 -2.11 15.91 3.23
CA LEU A 145 -0.67 16.09 3.21
C LEU A 145 -0.02 14.72 3.33
N SER A 146 0.88 14.39 2.41
CA SER A 146 1.61 13.13 2.48
C SER A 146 3.10 13.35 2.37
N ASP A 147 3.82 13.04 3.45
CA ASP A 147 5.27 13.13 3.55
C ASP A 147 5.95 11.82 3.13
N CYS A 148 5.44 11.17 2.09
CA CYS A 148 5.87 9.83 1.70
C CYS A 148 6.55 9.79 0.33
N TYR A 149 7.15 8.65 0.04
CA TYR A 149 7.78 8.35 -1.25
C TYR A 149 6.79 8.20 -2.42
N ALA A 150 5.47 8.27 -2.17
CA ALA A 150 4.45 8.08 -3.19
C ALA A 150 4.33 9.30 -4.12
N SER A 151 3.88 9.09 -5.34
CA SER A 151 3.42 10.17 -6.21
C SER A 151 2.00 10.63 -5.81
N GLU A 152 1.60 11.83 -6.25
CA GLU A 152 0.22 12.31 -6.10
C GLU A 152 -0.81 11.35 -6.74
N SER A 153 -0.46 10.74 -7.89
CA SER A 153 -1.29 9.72 -8.55
C SER A 153 -1.53 8.49 -7.67
N LEU A 154 -0.50 8.08 -6.95
CA LEU A 154 -0.55 6.93 -6.06
C LEU A 154 -1.41 7.26 -4.82
N VAL A 155 -1.26 8.44 -4.23
CA VAL A 155 -2.12 8.92 -3.13
C VAL A 155 -3.58 8.97 -3.55
N LYS A 156 -3.88 9.55 -4.73
CA LYS A 156 -5.23 9.55 -5.31
C LYS A 156 -5.80 8.15 -5.44
N SER A 157 -4.97 7.19 -5.87
CA SER A 157 -5.38 5.80 -6.04
C SER A 157 -5.75 5.14 -4.71
N PHE A 158 -5.00 5.43 -3.65
CA PHE A 158 -5.36 4.95 -2.31
C PHE A 158 -6.69 5.52 -1.82
N LEU A 159 -6.88 6.84 -1.92
CA LEU A 159 -8.10 7.51 -1.49
C LEU A 159 -9.34 6.99 -2.24
N LYS A 160 -9.20 6.70 -3.55
CA LYS A 160 -10.27 6.11 -4.36
C LYS A 160 -10.60 4.69 -3.92
N HIS A 161 -9.59 3.87 -3.65
CA HIS A 161 -9.79 2.50 -3.17
C HIS A 161 -10.56 2.47 -1.85
N HIS A 162 -10.24 3.39 -0.95
CA HIS A 162 -10.91 3.53 0.33
C HIS A 162 -12.25 4.28 0.26
N GLY A 163 -12.65 4.75 -0.92
CA GLY A 163 -13.93 5.44 -1.13
C GLY A 163 -13.98 6.87 -0.61
N ILE A 164 -12.88 7.45 -0.13
CA ILE A 164 -12.87 8.77 0.53
C ILE A 164 -12.41 9.92 -0.37
N TYR A 165 -11.92 9.62 -1.58
CA TYR A 165 -11.39 10.63 -2.51
C TYR A 165 -12.38 11.77 -2.79
N HIS A 166 -13.68 11.48 -2.85
CA HIS A 166 -14.72 12.46 -3.13
C HIS A 166 -14.90 13.52 -2.03
N LEU A 167 -14.35 13.30 -0.83
CA LEU A 167 -14.39 14.24 0.28
C LEU A 167 -13.23 15.25 0.22
N ILE A 168 -12.14 14.90 -0.46
CA ILE A 168 -10.85 15.62 -0.43
C ILE A 168 -10.82 16.75 -1.46
N ASP A 169 -10.42 17.94 -1.04
CA ASP A 169 -10.33 19.16 -1.86
C ASP A 169 -8.94 19.37 -2.48
N GLY A 170 -7.90 18.81 -1.88
CA GLY A 170 -6.52 18.98 -2.34
C GLY A 170 -5.59 17.92 -1.78
N ILE A 171 -4.51 17.64 -2.52
CA ILE A 171 -3.49 16.65 -2.15
C ILE A 171 -2.12 17.29 -2.39
N TYR A 172 -1.29 17.35 -1.35
CA TYR A 172 0.07 17.83 -1.40
C TYR A 172 1.02 16.72 -1.00
N VAL A 173 2.05 16.47 -1.81
CA VAL A 173 2.99 15.35 -1.61
C VAL A 173 4.42 15.86 -1.65
N SER A 174 5.22 15.51 -0.64
CA SER A 174 6.61 15.99 -0.53
C SER A 174 7.55 15.48 -1.62
N GLY A 175 7.19 14.37 -2.28
CA GLY A 175 8.02 13.74 -3.31
C GLY A 175 7.82 14.28 -4.74
N SER A 176 6.81 15.10 -5.00
CA SER A 176 6.46 15.57 -6.36
C SER A 176 6.94 16.98 -6.70
N ASP A 177 7.15 17.84 -5.70
CA ASP A 177 7.61 19.19 -5.93
C ASP A 177 9.14 19.29 -5.88
N SER A 178 9.69 19.85 -6.96
CA SER A 178 11.12 20.05 -7.21
C SER A 178 11.87 20.94 -6.20
N LYS A 179 11.24 21.26 -5.06
CA LYS A 179 11.86 21.94 -3.92
C LYS A 179 11.80 21.01 -2.73
N GLN A 180 12.98 20.61 -2.30
CA GLN A 180 13.23 19.71 -1.18
C GLN A 180 12.80 20.40 0.12
N GLU A 181 11.50 20.38 0.39
CA GLU A 181 10.94 21.08 1.52
C GLU A 181 10.92 20.16 2.77
N ASP A 182 11.40 20.64 3.91
CA ASP A 182 11.18 20.01 5.22
C ASP A 182 9.68 19.96 5.57
N LYS A 183 9.26 19.12 6.53
CA LYS A 183 7.83 18.97 6.87
C LYS A 183 7.17 20.29 7.30
N GLY A 184 7.95 21.22 7.87
CA GLY A 184 7.49 22.59 8.17
C GLY A 184 7.34 23.47 6.93
N GLU A 185 8.11 23.20 5.89
CA GLU A 185 8.09 23.95 4.65
C GLU A 185 6.89 23.54 3.78
N ILE A 186 6.56 22.24 3.69
CA ILE A 186 5.38 21.80 2.92
C ILE A 186 4.07 22.31 3.52
N VAL A 187 3.95 22.39 4.85
CA VAL A 187 2.75 22.98 5.49
C VAL A 187 2.69 24.48 5.23
N ALA A 188 3.82 25.19 5.32
CA ALA A 188 3.89 26.60 4.95
C ALA A 188 3.53 26.82 3.47
N HIS A 189 3.94 25.90 2.59
CA HIS A 189 3.55 25.90 1.18
C HIS A 189 2.04 25.72 1.01
N VAL A 190 1.41 24.75 1.69
CA VAL A 190 -0.05 24.56 1.66
C VAL A 190 -0.77 25.82 2.14
N LEU A 191 -0.35 26.41 3.26
CA LEU A 191 -0.97 27.64 3.77
C LEU A 191 -0.80 28.80 2.80
N SER A 192 0.38 28.95 2.19
CA SER A 192 0.66 30.00 1.22
C SER A 192 -0.16 29.84 -0.07
N ASP A 193 -0.25 28.63 -0.61
CA ASP A 193 -1.00 28.30 -1.82
C ASP A 193 -2.50 28.53 -1.62
N LEU A 194 -3.03 28.14 -0.46
CA LEU A 194 -4.42 28.35 -0.08
C LEU A 194 -4.72 29.77 0.45
N LYS A 195 -3.68 30.62 0.62
CA LYS A 195 -3.77 31.97 1.19
C LYS A 195 -4.42 32.00 2.58
N LEU A 196 -4.04 31.04 3.43
CA LEU A 196 -4.56 30.87 4.79
C LEU A 196 -3.54 31.36 5.83
N THR A 197 -4.05 31.86 6.94
CA THR A 197 -3.26 32.05 8.17
C THR A 197 -3.31 30.78 9.03
N PRO A 198 -2.31 30.55 9.91
CA PRO A 198 -2.25 29.33 10.72
C PRO A 198 -3.49 29.07 11.61
N ASP A 199 -4.18 30.12 12.05
CA ASP A 199 -5.41 30.02 12.86
C ASP A 199 -6.65 29.57 12.06
N GLN A 200 -6.60 29.67 10.73
CA GLN A 200 -7.64 29.19 9.81
C GLN A 200 -7.47 27.71 9.44
N ALA A 201 -6.41 27.06 9.91
CA ALA A 201 -6.12 25.67 9.60
C ALA A 201 -5.92 24.83 10.87
N VAL A 202 -6.34 23.57 10.79
CA VAL A 202 -6.03 22.54 11.79
C VAL A 202 -5.24 21.44 11.10
N TYR A 203 -4.12 21.04 11.69
CA TYR A 203 -3.32 19.93 11.20
C TYR A 203 -3.45 18.72 12.10
N ILE A 204 -3.86 17.60 11.51
CA ILE A 204 -3.97 16.30 12.19
C ILE A 204 -2.86 15.42 11.67
N ARG A 205 -2.08 14.88 12.61
CA ARG A 205 -0.97 13.99 12.34
C ARG A 205 -1.00 12.84 13.34
N SER A 206 -0.30 11.77 13.04
CA SER A 206 0.07 10.79 14.04
C SER A 206 1.16 11.27 14.99
N GLY A 207 1.00 10.90 16.26
CA GLY A 207 2.09 10.93 17.21
C GLY A 207 1.80 10.02 18.41
N ASN A 208 2.86 9.49 19.01
CA ASN A 208 2.75 8.81 20.29
C ASN A 208 2.45 9.83 21.39
N ASN A 209 1.35 9.65 22.14
CA ASN A 209 0.94 10.51 23.27
C ASN A 209 2.00 10.67 24.39
N GLY A 210 3.15 9.98 24.31
CA GLY A 210 4.27 10.09 25.26
C GLY A 210 5.50 10.87 24.78
N LYS A 211 5.59 11.24 23.49
CA LYS A 211 6.65 12.10 22.97
C LYS A 211 6.02 13.10 22.02
N LEU A 212 5.69 14.29 22.54
CA LEU A 212 5.52 15.47 21.70
C LEU A 212 6.70 15.48 20.71
N PRO A 213 6.49 15.66 19.40
CA PRO A 213 7.61 15.89 18.51
C PRO A 213 8.44 16.99 19.15
N LYS A 214 9.76 16.76 19.32
CA LYS A 214 10.68 17.84 19.70
C LYS A 214 10.27 19.01 18.84
N LYS A 215 9.92 20.15 19.46
CA LYS A 215 9.60 21.41 18.76
C LYS A 215 10.59 21.53 17.60
N GLU A 216 10.18 21.12 16.40
CA GLU A 216 11.01 21.25 15.22
C GLU A 216 11.01 22.75 15.02
N SER A 217 12.16 23.32 15.33
CA SER A 217 12.37 24.75 15.44
C SER A 217 11.92 25.41 14.14
N ASN A 218 10.94 26.30 14.31
CA ASN A 218 10.46 27.32 13.37
C ASN A 218 9.41 26.82 12.34
N ASN A 219 8.17 27.29 12.54
CA ASN A 219 7.04 27.44 11.60
C ASN A 219 5.70 26.80 12.02
N PHE A 220 5.65 26.02 13.11
CA PHE A 220 4.40 25.40 13.59
C PHE A 220 3.79 26.04 14.83
N ASP A 221 4.45 27.03 15.45
CA ASP A 221 4.03 27.54 16.77
C ASP A 221 2.60 28.12 16.79
N ASP A 222 2.05 28.50 15.63
CA ASP A 222 0.70 29.06 15.49
C ASP A 222 -0.36 28.09 14.90
N LEU A 223 0.05 26.91 14.39
CA LEU A 223 -0.88 25.94 13.79
C LEU A 223 -1.42 24.98 14.86
N LYS A 224 -2.75 24.82 14.92
CA LYS A 224 -3.36 23.86 15.85
C LYS A 224 -3.04 22.43 15.40
N LEU A 225 -2.16 21.75 16.14
CA LEU A 225 -1.74 20.37 15.91
C LEU A 225 -2.51 19.39 16.82
N PHE A 226 -3.08 18.35 16.23
CA PHE A 226 -3.69 17.23 16.96
C PHE A 226 -3.05 15.90 16.59
N LEU A 227 -2.82 15.05 17.60
CA LEU A 227 -2.17 13.75 17.43
C LEU A 227 -3.20 12.61 17.44
N THR A 228 -3.24 11.80 16.38
CA THR A 228 -3.96 10.53 16.36
C THR A 228 -3.17 9.44 17.05
N ASP A 229 -3.89 8.47 17.63
CA ASP A 229 -3.24 7.32 18.25
C ASP A 229 -2.85 6.39 17.11
N GLU A 230 -1.57 6.02 17.04
CA GLU A 230 -1.09 5.03 16.09
C GLU A 230 -0.44 3.87 16.81
N THR A 231 -0.67 2.67 16.28
CA THR A 231 0.15 1.52 16.59
C THR A 231 1.56 1.81 16.11
N SER A 232 2.53 1.78 17.02
CA SER A 232 3.90 2.13 16.67
C SER A 232 4.50 1.12 15.69
N GLU A 233 5.41 1.58 14.84
CA GLU A 233 6.13 0.70 13.90
C GLU A 233 6.82 -0.47 14.64
N TYR A 234 7.38 -0.20 15.82
CA TYR A 234 7.99 -1.23 16.67
C TYR A 234 6.96 -2.27 17.13
N GLU A 235 5.76 -1.85 17.53
CA GLU A 235 4.68 -2.77 17.88
C GLU A 235 4.25 -3.58 16.67
N LEU A 236 4.13 -2.99 15.49
CA LEU A 236 3.79 -3.72 14.26
C LEU A 236 4.90 -4.69 13.80
N GLU A 237 6.17 -4.36 14.05
CA GLU A 237 7.31 -5.23 13.74
C GLU A 237 7.45 -6.41 14.71
N THR A 238 7.11 -6.19 15.98
CA THR A 238 7.17 -7.22 17.02
C THR A 238 5.85 -7.98 17.20
N ALA A 239 4.75 -7.44 16.66
CA ALA A 239 3.47 -8.11 16.59
C ALA A 239 3.48 -9.19 15.52
N GLY A 240 2.78 -10.28 15.83
CA GLY A 240 2.63 -11.41 14.92
C GLY A 240 3.65 -12.51 15.17
N ASN A 241 3.33 -13.68 14.66
CA ASN A 241 4.21 -14.83 14.71
C ASN A 241 3.86 -15.66 13.49
N ASP A 242 4.72 -15.60 12.46
CA ASP A 242 4.50 -16.26 11.16
C ASP A 242 4.00 -17.71 11.32
N LYS A 243 4.55 -18.45 12.30
CA LYS A 243 4.12 -19.83 12.58
C LYS A 243 2.72 -19.89 13.20
N ALA A 244 2.42 -19.02 14.17
CA ALA A 244 1.11 -18.96 14.78
C ALA A 244 0.04 -18.47 13.79
N ASP A 245 0.34 -17.44 12.99
CA ASP A 245 -0.55 -16.90 11.97
C ASP A 245 -0.79 -17.91 10.85
N PHE A 246 0.26 -18.62 10.41
CA PHE A 246 0.12 -19.75 9.50
C PHE A 246 -0.80 -20.83 10.07
N ASN A 247 -0.55 -21.28 11.30
CA ASN A 247 -1.39 -22.29 11.95
C ASN A 247 -2.84 -21.80 12.09
N LYS A 248 -3.07 -20.53 12.41
CA LYS A 248 -4.40 -19.94 12.50
C LYS A 248 -5.12 -19.97 11.15
N VAL A 249 -4.43 -19.68 10.05
CA VAL A 249 -4.99 -19.78 8.69
C VAL A 249 -5.30 -21.23 8.34
N ILE A 250 -4.41 -22.17 8.66
CA ILE A 250 -4.64 -23.60 8.43
C ILE A 250 -5.87 -24.07 9.23
N ASP A 251 -5.93 -23.78 10.53
CA ASP A 251 -7.03 -24.16 11.41
C ASP A 251 -8.35 -23.56 10.94
N LYS A 252 -8.35 -22.28 10.56
CA LYS A 252 -9.54 -21.61 10.02
C LYS A 252 -10.01 -22.27 8.73
N THR A 253 -9.08 -22.57 7.82
CA THR A 253 -9.38 -23.23 6.54
C THR A 253 -9.94 -24.64 6.78
N PHE A 254 -9.30 -25.40 7.67
CA PHE A 254 -9.71 -26.74 8.02
C PHE A 254 -11.11 -26.77 8.65
N ARG A 255 -11.39 -25.86 9.59
CA ARG A 255 -12.74 -25.72 10.18
C ARG A 255 -13.79 -25.41 9.13
N ALA A 256 -13.52 -24.48 8.22
CA ALA A 256 -14.43 -24.15 7.13
C ALA A 256 -14.71 -25.36 6.20
N CYS A 257 -13.73 -26.23 5.99
CA CYS A 257 -13.92 -27.47 5.21
C CYS A 257 -14.73 -28.55 5.96
N GLN A 258 -14.89 -28.43 7.28
CA GLN A 258 -15.67 -29.36 8.10
C GLN A 258 -17.10 -28.88 8.36
N GLU A 259 -17.46 -27.68 7.90
CA GLU A 259 -18.83 -27.17 8.04
C GLU A 259 -19.82 -28.06 7.28
N LYS A 260 -21.05 -28.18 7.79
CA LYS A 260 -22.08 -29.05 7.20
C LYS A 260 -22.40 -28.70 5.74
N GLU A 261 -22.23 -27.44 5.38
CA GLU A 261 -22.48 -26.91 4.04
C GLU A 261 -21.23 -26.93 3.15
N ALA A 262 -20.09 -27.40 3.68
CA ALA A 262 -18.84 -27.46 2.93
C ALA A 262 -18.99 -28.43 1.73
N PRO A 263 -18.53 -28.03 0.53
CA PRO A 263 -18.51 -28.93 -0.61
C PRO A 263 -17.66 -30.18 -0.33
N PRO A 264 -18.01 -31.35 -0.91
CA PRO A 264 -17.16 -32.53 -0.86
C PRO A 264 -15.75 -32.22 -1.36
N PHE A 265 -14.74 -32.81 -0.73
CA PHE A 265 -13.33 -32.65 -1.08
C PHE A 265 -12.77 -31.23 -0.90
N SER A 266 -13.43 -30.39 -0.09
CA SER A 266 -12.97 -29.03 0.20
C SER A 266 -11.60 -28.98 0.89
N GLU A 267 -11.20 -30.05 1.57
CA GLU A 267 -9.88 -30.22 2.18
C GLU A 267 -8.71 -30.10 1.17
N TYR A 268 -8.97 -30.32 -0.12
CA TYR A 268 -7.95 -30.19 -1.17
C TYR A 268 -7.65 -28.74 -1.56
N ILE A 269 -8.39 -27.76 -1.03
CA ILE A 269 -8.27 -26.35 -1.44
C ILE A 269 -6.86 -25.78 -1.29
N ILE A 270 -6.12 -26.20 -0.26
CA ILE A 270 -4.74 -25.76 -0.04
C ILE A 270 -3.82 -26.26 -1.16
N PHE A 271 -3.98 -27.52 -1.58
CA PHE A 271 -3.21 -28.08 -2.69
C PHE A 271 -3.53 -27.37 -4.00
N PHE A 272 -4.82 -27.10 -4.25
CA PHE A 272 -5.23 -26.35 -5.43
C PHE A 272 -4.67 -24.93 -5.44
N GLN A 273 -4.71 -24.22 -4.30
CA GLN A 273 -4.13 -22.88 -4.19
C GLN A 273 -2.63 -22.87 -4.54
N VAL A 274 -1.86 -23.80 -3.97
CA VAL A 274 -0.42 -23.90 -4.25
C VAL A 274 -0.15 -24.29 -5.71
N PHE A 275 -0.94 -25.21 -6.26
CA PHE A 275 -0.84 -25.61 -7.66
C PHE A 275 -1.11 -24.43 -8.60
N ILE A 276 -2.19 -23.68 -8.37
CA ILE A 276 -2.59 -22.54 -9.20
C ILE A 276 -1.57 -21.41 -9.14
N GLU A 277 -1.04 -21.08 -7.94
CA GLU A 277 0.02 -20.08 -7.80
C GLU A 277 1.29 -20.50 -8.57
N ARG A 278 1.71 -21.77 -8.45
CA ARG A 278 2.87 -22.28 -9.18
C ARG A 278 2.63 -22.29 -10.69
N LEU A 279 1.44 -22.67 -11.14
CA LEU A 279 1.07 -22.63 -12.56
C LEU A 279 1.12 -21.19 -13.08
N TYR A 280 0.59 -20.22 -12.32
CA TYR A 280 0.64 -18.81 -12.68
C TYR A 280 2.08 -18.32 -12.81
N ILE A 281 2.91 -18.51 -11.77
CA ILE A 281 4.33 -18.10 -11.79
C ILE A 281 5.08 -18.75 -12.95
N CYS A 282 4.82 -20.03 -13.23
CA CYS A 282 5.42 -20.76 -14.34
C CYS A 282 5.02 -20.13 -15.68
N ALA A 283 3.72 -19.87 -15.88
CA ALA A 283 3.22 -19.23 -17.09
C ALA A 283 3.80 -17.82 -17.29
N ARG A 284 3.90 -17.02 -16.22
CA ARG A 284 4.55 -15.69 -16.25
C ARG A 284 6.02 -15.80 -16.66
N ARG A 285 6.76 -16.73 -16.05
CA ARG A 285 8.19 -16.96 -16.32
C ARG A 285 8.47 -17.32 -17.77
N PHE A 286 7.64 -18.20 -18.35
CA PHE A 286 7.80 -18.64 -19.73
C PHE A 286 7.02 -17.79 -20.73
N ASN A 287 6.51 -16.63 -20.29
CA ASN A 287 5.73 -15.69 -21.10
C ASN A 287 4.55 -16.36 -21.84
N ILE A 288 3.91 -17.35 -21.20
CA ILE A 288 2.76 -18.05 -21.75
C ILE A 288 1.55 -17.12 -21.72
N LYS A 289 0.97 -16.88 -22.90
CA LYS A 289 -0.21 -16.01 -23.06
C LYS A 289 -1.53 -16.77 -23.05
N THR A 290 -1.49 -18.07 -23.30
CA THR A 290 -2.67 -18.91 -23.44
C THR A 290 -2.48 -20.24 -22.74
N LEU A 291 -3.44 -20.65 -21.91
CA LEU A 291 -3.47 -21.94 -21.23
C LEU A 291 -4.74 -22.72 -21.58
N PHE A 292 -4.58 -24.00 -21.88
CA PHE A 292 -5.68 -24.92 -22.13
C PHE A 292 -5.83 -25.87 -20.96
N PHE A 293 -6.99 -25.84 -20.31
CA PHE A 293 -7.37 -26.77 -19.28
C PHE A 293 -8.15 -27.92 -19.92
N ILE A 294 -7.63 -29.14 -19.76
CA ILE A 294 -8.13 -30.35 -20.41
C ILE A 294 -8.81 -31.24 -19.37
N SER A 295 -9.64 -32.20 -19.81
CA SER A 295 -10.31 -33.24 -19.02
C SER A 295 -11.50 -32.75 -18.17
N ARG A 296 -12.18 -33.65 -17.43
CA ARG A 296 -13.34 -33.28 -16.59
C ARG A 296 -12.96 -32.27 -15.50
N GLU A 297 -11.83 -32.48 -14.83
CA GLU A 297 -11.33 -31.61 -13.77
C GLU A 297 -10.80 -30.26 -14.29
N GLY A 298 -10.53 -30.15 -15.59
CA GLY A 298 -10.05 -28.92 -16.22
C GLY A 298 -10.99 -27.73 -16.05
N VAL A 299 -12.30 -27.96 -15.97
CA VAL A 299 -13.28 -26.87 -15.76
C VAL A 299 -13.06 -26.18 -14.42
N TYR A 300 -12.86 -26.96 -13.36
CA TYR A 300 -12.68 -26.44 -12.01
C TYR A 300 -11.33 -25.72 -11.86
N LEU A 301 -10.24 -26.34 -12.34
CA LEU A 301 -8.91 -25.73 -12.33
C LEU A 301 -8.85 -24.42 -13.12
N LYS A 302 -9.55 -24.35 -14.26
CA LYS A 302 -9.69 -23.10 -15.02
C LYS A 302 -10.35 -22.01 -14.18
N ARG A 303 -11.47 -22.31 -13.51
CA ARG A 303 -12.18 -21.35 -12.65
C ARG A 303 -11.29 -20.85 -11.52
N LEU A 304 -10.56 -21.75 -10.87
CA LEU A 304 -9.61 -21.37 -9.81
C LEU A 304 -8.48 -20.50 -10.36
N PHE A 305 -7.95 -20.83 -11.53
CA PHE A 305 -6.91 -20.03 -12.18
C PHE A 305 -7.41 -18.64 -12.55
N ASP A 306 -8.59 -18.53 -13.16
CA ASP A 306 -9.19 -17.25 -13.53
C ASP A 306 -9.44 -16.39 -12.29
N TYR A 307 -9.99 -16.98 -11.23
CA TYR A 307 -10.18 -16.30 -9.95
C TYR A 307 -8.85 -15.84 -9.34
N TYR A 308 -7.80 -16.66 -9.42
CA TYR A 308 -6.47 -16.28 -8.96
C TYR A 308 -5.93 -15.08 -9.74
N GLN A 309 -6.09 -15.05 -11.07
CA GLN A 309 -5.72 -13.91 -11.90
C GLN A 309 -6.47 -12.65 -11.47
N ASP A 310 -7.80 -12.72 -11.30
CA ASP A 310 -8.63 -11.57 -10.89
C ASP A 310 -8.15 -10.94 -9.57
N ARG A 311 -7.64 -11.77 -8.65
CA ARG A 311 -7.12 -11.30 -7.35
C ARG A 311 -5.67 -10.84 -7.42
N CYS A 312 -4.83 -11.45 -8.25
CA CYS A 312 -3.38 -11.27 -8.19
C CYS A 312 -2.84 -10.29 -9.24
N LEU A 313 -3.44 -10.24 -10.42
CA LEU A 313 -2.95 -9.49 -11.57
C LEU A 313 -2.77 -7.99 -11.24
N LEU A 314 -1.72 -7.39 -11.80
CA LEU A 314 -1.44 -5.95 -11.68
C LEU A 314 -1.96 -5.13 -12.87
N SER A 315 -1.99 -5.72 -14.07
CA SER A 315 -2.52 -5.08 -15.27
C SER A 315 -3.46 -6.03 -16.02
N PRO A 316 -4.67 -5.61 -16.41
CA PRO A 316 -5.58 -6.41 -17.21
C PRO A 316 -4.97 -6.93 -18.52
N ASP A 317 -4.07 -6.16 -19.14
CA ASP A 317 -3.40 -6.51 -20.41
C ASP A 317 -2.52 -7.75 -20.31
N ASP A 318 -2.15 -8.10 -19.09
CA ASP A 318 -1.24 -9.20 -18.77
C ASP A 318 -1.97 -10.50 -18.43
N ARG A 319 -3.31 -10.50 -18.55
CA ARG A 319 -4.14 -11.67 -18.30
C ARG A 319 -3.77 -12.80 -19.26
N ILE A 320 -3.49 -13.97 -18.70
CA ILE A 320 -3.29 -15.20 -19.44
C ILE A 320 -4.66 -15.69 -19.87
N GLN A 321 -4.86 -15.82 -21.18
CA GLN A 321 -6.09 -16.35 -21.75
C GLN A 321 -6.23 -17.81 -21.38
N THR A 322 -7.39 -18.19 -20.88
CA THR A 322 -7.66 -19.58 -20.48
C THR A 322 -8.80 -20.16 -21.31
N HIS A 323 -8.61 -21.38 -21.78
CA HIS A 323 -9.60 -22.12 -22.53
C HIS A 323 -9.85 -23.47 -21.87
N TYR A 324 -11.09 -23.94 -21.98
CA TYR A 324 -11.44 -25.30 -21.58
C TYR A 324 -11.59 -26.17 -22.81
N ILE A 325 -10.88 -27.30 -22.86
CA ILE A 325 -11.05 -28.30 -23.91
C ILE A 325 -11.73 -29.52 -23.31
N ARG A 326 -12.98 -29.74 -23.71
CA ARG A 326 -13.72 -30.94 -23.36
C ARG A 326 -13.21 -32.12 -24.20
N MET A 327 -12.31 -32.90 -23.62
CA MET A 327 -11.94 -34.20 -24.18
C MET A 327 -12.80 -35.27 -23.50
N SER A 328 -13.83 -35.74 -24.19
CA SER A 328 -14.56 -36.95 -23.80
C SER A 328 -13.67 -38.15 -24.08
N ARG A 329 -13.60 -39.12 -23.17
CA ARG A 329 -13.38 -40.50 -23.59
C ARG A 329 -14.67 -41.03 -24.20
#